data_AF-A0A962WY33-F1
#
_entry.id   AF-A0A962WY33-F1
#
_cell.length_a   1.000
_cell.length_b   1.000
_cell.length_c   1.000
_cell.angle_alpha   90.00
_cell.angle_beta   90.00
_cell.angle_gamma   90.00
#
_symmetry.space_group_name_H-M   'P 1'
#
loop_
_entity.id
_entity.type
_entity.pdbx_description
1 polymer ?
#
loop_
_entity_poly.entity_id
_entity_poly.type
_entity_poly.pdbx_seq_one_letter_code
_entity_poly.pdbx_strand_id
1 'polypeptide(L)' 'ITRQEIARIVGCSREMVGRVLKELEERGLIHARGKTMVIYGTR' A
#
# COMPACT_ATOMS: atom_id res chain seq x y z
N ILE A 1 -8.63 2.68 1.75
CA ILE A 1 -7.67 3.11 2.79
C ILE A 1 -6.62 4.04 2.18
N THR A 2 -6.25 5.12 2.87
CA THR A 2 -5.24 6.09 2.44
C THR A 2 -3.85 5.70 2.93
N ARG A 3 -2.80 6.21 2.26
CA ARG A 3 -1.41 6.06 2.72
C ARG A 3 -1.18 6.66 4.12
N GLN A 4 -1.95 7.69 4.49
CA GLN A 4 -1.94 8.29 5.83
C GLN A 4 -2.50 7.35 6.90
N GLU A 5 -3.60 6.66 6.60
CA GLU A 5 -4.17 5.66 7.50
C GLU A 5 -3.23 4.47 7.67
N ILE A 6 -2.65 3.97 6.58
CA ILE A 6 -1.64 2.90 6.63
C ILE A 6 -0.46 3.35 7.50
N ALA A 7 0.13 4.52 7.24
CA ALA A 7 1.25 5.07 8.01
C ALA A 7 0.97 5.13 9.53
N ARG A 8 -0.26 5.51 9.92
CA ARG A 8 -0.68 5.53 11.33
C ARG A 8 -0.80 4.13 11.94
N ILE A 9 -1.25 3.14 11.16
CA ILE A 9 -1.40 1.75 11.62
C ILE A 9 -0.04 1.10 11.84
N VAL A 10 0.90 1.25 10.90
CA VAL A 10 2.23 0.61 10.97
C VAL A 10 3.28 1.45 11.71
N GLY A 11 2.99 2.71 12.05
CA GLY A 11 3.91 3.58 12.80
C GLY A 11 5.12 4.06 11.98
N CYS A 12 4.96 4.31 10.69
CA CYS A 12 6.04 4.76 9.80
C CYS A 12 5.67 6.00 8.99
N SER A 13 6.63 6.57 8.26
CA SER A 13 6.37 7.76 7.44
C SER A 13 5.52 7.41 6.20
N ARG A 14 4.72 8.38 5.74
CA ARG A 14 3.92 8.24 4.51
C ARG A 14 4.78 7.96 3.28
N GLU A 15 6.00 8.47 3.26
CA GLU A 15 6.98 8.26 2.18
C GLU A 15 7.46 6.80 2.18
N MET A 16 7.72 6.23 3.36
CA MET A 16 8.08 4.82 3.49
C MET A 16 6.93 3.92 3.01
N VAL A 17 5.68 4.21 3.42
CA VAL A 17 4.50 3.51 2.92
C VAL A 17 4.39 3.62 1.40
N GLY A 18 4.61 4.81 0.83
CA GLY A 18 4.57 5.01 -0.62
C GLY A 18 5.58 4.13 -1.37
N ARG A 19 6.82 4.04 -0.86
CA ARG A 19 7.87 3.18 -1.43
C ARG A 19 7.50 1.70 -1.36
N VAL A 20 7.05 1.23 -0.20
CA VAL A 20 6.66 -0.18 -0.01
C VAL A 20 5.47 -0.55 -0.90
N LEU A 21 4.45 0.31 -0.99
CA LEU A 21 3.30 0.04 -1.87
C LEU A 21 3.69 -0.02 -3.35
N LYS A 22 4.66 0.81 -3.78
CA LYS A 22 5.19 0.75 -5.15
C LYS A 22 5.94 -0.54 -5.42
N GLU A 23 6.78 -0.99 -4.47
CA GLU A 23 7.49 -2.27 -4.58
C GLU A 23 6.51 -3.46 -4.65
N LEU A 24 5.46 -3.46 -3.83
CA LEU A 24 4.43 -4.50 -3.85
C LEU A 24 3.63 -4.51 -5.17
N GLU A 25 3.39 -3.34 -5.75
CA GLU A 25 2.74 -3.20 -7.06
C GLU A 25 3.66 -3.67 -8.20
N GLU A 26 4.95 -3.33 -8.16
CA GLU A 26 5.98 -3.81 -9.11
C GLU A 26 6.14 -5.33 -9.07
N ARG A 27 5.96 -5.93 -7.88
CA ARG A 27 5.95 -7.40 -7.68
C ARG A 27 4.62 -8.06 -8.09
N GLY A 28 3.63 -7.28 -8.52
CA GLY A 28 2.32 -7.81 -8.92
C GLY A 28 1.51 -8.42 -7.78
N LEU A 29 1.77 -8.02 -6.52
CA LEU A 29 1.05 -8.52 -5.35
C LEU A 29 -0.20 -7.68 -5.03
N ILE A 30 -0.17 -6.41 -5.39
CA ILE A 30 -1.29 -5.47 -5.22
C ILE A 30 -1.45 -4.58 -6.45
N HIS A 31 -2.60 -3.92 -6.54
CA HIS A 31 -2.80 -2.77 -7.42
C HIS A 31 -3.45 -1.63 -6.63
N ALA A 32 -2.89 -0.42 -6.71
CA ALA A 32 -3.34 0.72 -5.91
C ALA A 32 -3.80 1.89 -6.78
N ARG A 33 -5.06 2.31 -6.62
CA ARG A 33 -5.65 3.47 -7.31
C ARG A 33 -6.24 4.44 -6.29
N GLY A 34 -5.50 5.49 -5.95
CA GLY A 34 -5.94 6.51 -5.00
C GLY A 34 -6.20 5.93 -3.60
N LYS A 35 -7.46 5.94 -3.15
CA LYS A 35 -7.89 5.36 -1.86
C LYS A 35 -8.32 3.89 -1.97
N THR A 36 -8.37 3.34 -3.17
CA THR A 36 -8.79 1.97 -3.46
C THR A 36 -7.56 1.11 -3.72
N MET A 37 -7.52 -0.11 -3.17
CA MET A 37 -6.42 -1.05 -3.36
C MET A 37 -6.99 -2.45 -3.52
N VAL A 38 -6.47 -3.18 -4.50
CA VAL A 38 -6.79 -4.59 -4.77
C VAL A 38 -5.59 -5.43 -4.33
N ILE A 39 -5.86 -6.51 -3.61
CA ILE A 39 -4.84 -7.44 -3.11
C ILE A 39 -5.05 -8.77 -3.84
N TYR A 40 -3.99 -9.30 -4.44
CA TYR A 40 -4.06 -10.56 -5.16
C TYR A 40 -3.72 -11.75 -4.25
N GLY A 41 -4.24 -12.93 -4.58
CA GLY A 41 -3.88 -14.19 -3.91
C GLY A 41 -4.46 -14.36 -2.50
N THR A 42 -5.25 -13.42 -2.01
CA THR A 42 -5.93 -13.53 -0.72
C THR A 42 -7.35 -14.05 -0.93
N ARG A 43 -7.68 -15.17 -0.27
CA ARG A 43 -9.04 -15.72 -0.15
C ARG A 43 -9.37 -15.82 1.33
#